data_AF-A0A699J950-F1
#
_entry.id   AF-A0A699J950-F1
#
_cell.length_a   1.000
_cell.length_b   1.000
_cell.length_c   1.000
_cell.angle_alpha   90.00
_cell.angle_beta   90.00
_cell.angle_gamma   90.00
#
_symmetry.space_group_name_H-M   'P 1'
#
loop_
_entity.id
_entity.type
_entity.pdbx_description
1 polymer ?
#
loop_
_entity_poly.entity_id
_entity_poly.type
_entity_poly.pdbx_seq_one_letter_code
_entity_poly.pdbx_strand_id
1 'polypeptide(L)'
;MLHMGDRSADEDFLKIKFLVKLLSDLGSDVSEDNVVTYAINGLSHRYGSLAQIIAHKDPFPDLATMRSMETYLSQALNTMILQEPTDLN
;
A
#
# COMPACT_ATOMS: atom_id res chain seq x y z
N MET A 1 6.68 -12.48 -5.40
CA MET A 1 6.00 -11.40 -4.66
C MET A 1 5.97 -10.15 -5.53
N LEU A 2 4.89 -9.38 -5.51
CA LEU A 2 4.91 -8.02 -6.07
C LEU A 2 5.93 -7.20 -5.25
N HIS A 3 6.87 -6.54 -5.92
CA HIS A 3 7.68 -5.49 -5.31
C HIS A 3 6.93 -4.17 -5.48
N MET A 4 6.18 -3.74 -4.45
CA MET A 4 5.49 -2.44 -4.49
C MET A 4 6.41 -1.35 -3.96
N GLY A 5 6.44 -0.19 -4.61
CA GLY A 5 7.24 0.96 -4.17
C GLY A 5 8.46 1.32 -5.02
N ASP A 6 8.75 0.55 -6.08
CA ASP A 6 9.61 0.99 -7.20
C ASP A 6 8.78 1.61 -8.35
N ARG A 7 7.47 1.31 -8.39
CA ARG A 7 6.48 1.91 -9.30
C ARG A 7 5.54 2.83 -8.51
N SER A 8 4.75 3.64 -9.21
CA SER A 8 3.73 4.46 -8.55
C SER A 8 2.72 3.57 -7.82
N ALA A 9 2.26 3.99 -6.63
CA ALA A 9 1.25 3.26 -5.86
C ALA A 9 -0.01 2.93 -6.71
N ASP A 10 -0.30 3.77 -7.70
CA ASP A 10 -1.41 3.60 -8.64
C ASP A 10 -1.23 2.39 -9.56
N GLU A 11 -0.02 2.13 -10.06
CA GLU A 11 0.27 1.00 -10.94
C GLU A 11 0.16 -0.35 -10.20
N ASP A 12 0.67 -0.40 -8.97
CA ASP A 12 0.57 -1.61 -8.15
C ASP A 12 -0.87 -1.87 -7.72
N PHE A 13 -1.64 -0.81 -7.42
CA PHE A 13 -3.07 -0.92 -7.11
C PHE A 13 -3.91 -1.41 -8.30
N LEU A 14 -3.63 -0.91 -9.50
CA LEU A 14 -4.30 -1.37 -10.72
C LEU A 14 -4.00 -2.84 -11.00
N LYS A 15 -2.76 -3.28 -10.75
CA LYS A 15 -2.38 -4.68 -10.91
C LYS A 15 -3.10 -5.61 -9.93
N ILE A 16 -3.25 -5.21 -8.67
CA ILE A 16 -4.04 -5.97 -7.69
C ILE A 16 -5.50 -6.09 -8.16
N LYS A 17 -6.13 -4.97 -8.55
CA LYS A 17 -7.52 -4.98 -9.05
C LYS A 17 -7.70 -5.87 -10.27
N PHE A 18 -6.76 -5.82 -11.20
CA PHE A 18 -6.76 -6.68 -12.38
C PHE A 18 -6.71 -8.17 -12.01
N LEU A 19 -5.82 -8.56 -11.10
CA LEU A 19 -5.69 -9.95 -10.65
C LEU A 19 -6.94 -10.43 -9.90
N VAL A 20 -7.52 -9.60 -9.02
CA VAL A 20 -8.77 -9.91 -8.32
C VAL A 20 -9.92 -10.11 -9.31
N LYS A 21 -10.04 -9.23 -10.31
CA LYS A 21 -11.05 -9.35 -11.36
C LYS A 21 -10.86 -10.64 -12.18
N LEU A 22 -9.62 -10.96 -12.55
CA LEU A 22 -9.29 -12.18 -13.30
C LEU A 22 -9.65 -13.45 -12.52
N LEU A 23 -9.37 -13.48 -11.21
CA LEU A 23 -9.71 -14.61 -10.35
C LEU A 23 -11.23 -14.77 -10.18
N SER A 24 -11.95 -13.66 -9.98
CA SER A 24 -13.42 -13.66 -9.93
C SER A 24 -14.04 -14.15 -11.24
N ASP A 25 -13.48 -13.73 -12.39
CA ASP A 25 -13.92 -14.20 -13.72
C ASP A 25 -13.68 -15.71 -13.93
N LEU A 26 -12.71 -16.30 -13.21
CA LEU A 26 -12.46 -17.74 -13.19
C LEU A 26 -13.30 -18.48 -12.13
N GLY A 27 -14.22 -17.79 -11.44
CA GLY A 27 -15.09 -18.35 -10.39
C GLY A 27 -14.40 -18.49 -9.03
N SER A 28 -13.27 -17.82 -8.82
CA SER A 28 -12.53 -17.83 -7.56
C SER A 28 -12.57 -16.44 -6.93
N ASP A 29 -13.63 -16.14 -6.20
CA ASP A 29 -13.74 -14.88 -5.46
C ASP A 29 -12.70 -14.80 -4.34
N VAL A 30 -12.03 -13.65 -4.27
CA VAL A 30 -11.04 -13.33 -3.25
C VAL A 30 -11.67 -12.37 -2.26
N SER A 31 -11.68 -12.71 -0.97
CA SER A 31 -12.18 -11.81 0.07
C SER A 31 -11.34 -10.53 0.14
N GLU A 32 -11.98 -9.42 0.49
CA GLU A 32 -11.30 -8.14 0.60
C GLU A 32 -10.13 -8.19 1.60
N ASP A 33 -10.30 -8.87 2.73
CA ASP A 33 -9.23 -9.09 3.72
C ASP A 33 -8.00 -9.79 3.12
N ASN A 34 -8.23 -10.79 2.25
CA ASN A 34 -7.14 -11.50 1.57
C ASN A 34 -6.44 -10.59 0.55
N VAL A 35 -7.20 -9.75 -0.15
CA VAL A 35 -6.65 -8.76 -1.09
C VAL A 35 -5.79 -7.74 -0.35
N VAL A 36 -6.27 -7.22 0.78
CA VAL A 36 -5.56 -6.26 1.62
C VAL A 36 -4.31 -6.90 2.23
N THR A 37 -4.42 -8.13 2.73
CA THR A 37 -3.27 -8.88 3.24
C THR A 37 -2.21 -9.10 2.16
N TYR A 38 -2.63 -9.45 0.94
CA TYR A 38 -1.72 -9.56 -0.19
C TYR A 38 -1.06 -8.22 -0.53
N ALA A 39 -1.82 -7.12 -0.48
CA ALA A 39 -1.32 -5.77 -0.71
C ALA A 39 -0.25 -5.38 0.31
N ILE A 40 -0.52 -5.58 1.60
CA ILE A 40 0.41 -5.30 2.71
C ILE A 40 1.72 -6.09 2.54
N ASN A 41 1.63 -7.39 2.22
CA ASN A 41 2.79 -8.24 2.01
C ASN A 41 3.63 -7.86 0.78
N GLY A 42 3.04 -7.13 -0.18
CA GLY A 42 3.72 -6.62 -1.36
C GLY A 42 4.41 -5.28 -1.15
N LEU A 43 4.12 -4.56 -0.06
CA LEU A 43 4.74 -3.28 0.25
C LEU A 43 6.27 -3.43 0.37
N SER A 44 7.02 -2.52 -0.27
CA SER A 44 8.48 -2.45 -0.10
C SER A 44 8.82 -2.27 1.38
N HIS A 45 9.97 -2.81 1.77
CA HIS A 45 10.54 -2.68 3.11
C HIS A 45 10.63 -1.21 3.59
N ARG A 46 10.68 -0.24 2.66
CA ARG A 46 10.62 1.20 2.95
C ARG A 46 9.32 1.64 3.63
N TYR A 47 8.27 0.83 3.50
CA TYR A 47 6.97 0.98 4.13
C TYR A 47 6.73 -0.07 5.23
N GLY A 48 7.78 -0.68 5.79
CA GLY A 48 7.65 -1.73 6.81
C GLY A 48 6.80 -1.31 8.03
N SER A 49 6.97 -0.07 8.50
CA SER A 49 6.14 0.49 9.58
C SER A 49 4.68 0.68 9.18
N LEU A 50 4.41 1.02 7.92
CA LEU A 50 3.07 1.15 7.38
C LEU A 50 2.36 -0.20 7.30
N ALA A 51 3.06 -1.24 6.83
CA ALA A 51 2.54 -2.60 6.83
C ALA A 51 2.09 -3.03 8.25
N GLN A 52 2.89 -2.71 9.27
CA GLN A 52 2.54 -2.99 10.66
C GLN A 52 1.32 -2.20 11.15
N ILE A 53 1.21 -0.91 10.81
CA ILE A 53 0.07 -0.06 11.20
C ILE A 53 -1.23 -0.58 10.57
N ILE A 54 -1.22 -0.90 9.28
CA ILE A 54 -2.40 -1.40 8.56
C ILE A 54 -2.82 -2.76 9.13
N ALA A 55 -1.87 -3.65 9.41
CA ALA A 55 -2.14 -5.00 9.93
C ALA A 55 -2.83 -5.00 11.30
N HIS A 56 -2.63 -3.97 12.12
CA HIS A 56 -3.21 -3.87 13.47
C HIS A 56 -4.37 -2.87 13.57
N LYS A 57 -4.82 -2.29 12.44
CA LYS A 57 -5.95 -1.36 12.43
C LYS A 57 -7.27 -2.11 12.68
N ASP A 58 -8.11 -1.56 13.56
CA ASP A 58 -9.44 -2.09 13.90
C ASP A 58 -10.52 -1.01 13.63
N PRO A 59 -11.51 -1.26 12.74
CA PRO A 59 -11.67 -2.46 11.93
C PRO A 59 -10.58 -2.58 10.86
N PHE A 60 -10.30 -3.82 10.45
CA PHE A 60 -9.35 -4.13 9.38
C PHE A 60 -9.72 -3.32 8.13
N PRO A 61 -8.77 -2.62 7.50
CA PRO A 61 -9.09 -1.69 6.43
C PRO A 61 -9.49 -2.43 5.16
N ASP A 62 -10.42 -1.83 4.41
CA ASP A 62 -10.65 -2.18 3.02
C ASP A 62 -9.48 -1.72 2.12
N LEU A 63 -9.50 -2.17 0.87
CA LEU A 63 -8.43 -1.90 -0.07
C LEU A 63 -8.29 -0.39 -0.40
N ALA A 64 -9.39 0.35 -0.40
CA ALA A 64 -9.39 1.80 -0.66
C ALA A 64 -8.76 2.59 0.50
N THR A 65 -9.05 2.19 1.73
CA THR A 65 -8.50 2.75 2.96
C THR A 65 -7.00 2.49 3.04
N MET A 66 -6.57 1.25 2.76
CA MET A 66 -5.15 0.89 2.72
C MET A 66 -4.37 1.76 1.72
N ARG A 67 -4.89 1.98 0.50
CA ARG A 67 -4.27 2.88 -0.51
C ARG A 67 -4.18 4.33 -0.03
N SER A 68 -5.21 4.82 0.64
CA SER A 68 -5.23 6.18 1.18
C SER A 68 -4.15 6.36 2.25
N MET A 69 -3.96 5.37 3.12
CA MET A 69 -2.90 5.37 4.13
C MET A 69 -1.50 5.34 3.50
N GLU A 70 -1.30 4.53 2.46
CA GLU A 70 -0.04 4.50 1.70
C GLU A 70 0.26 5.85 1.04
N THR A 71 -0.74 6.48 0.42
CA THR A 71 -0.59 7.77 -0.26
C THR A 71 -0.20 8.87 0.73
N TYR A 72 -0.92 8.95 1.85
CA TYR A 72 -0.66 9.94 2.90
C TYR A 72 0.76 9.81 3.47
N LEU A 73 1.18 8.59 3.81
CA LEU A 73 2.50 8.37 4.40
C LEU A 73 3.63 8.54 3.39
N SER A 74 3.43 8.14 2.13
CA SER A 74 4.40 8.41 1.06
C SER A 74 4.63 9.91 0.88
N GLN A 75 3.56 10.71 0.92
CA GLN A 75 3.65 12.17 0.87
C GLN A 75 4.35 12.72 2.12
N ALA A 76 3.98 12.27 3.32
CA ALA A 76 4.58 12.72 4.57
C ALA A 76 6.10 12.42 4.62
N LEU A 77 6.51 11.21 4.22
CA LEU A 77 7.92 10.83 4.13
C LEU A 77 8.69 11.69 3.12
N ASN A 78 8.12 11.94 1.94
CA ASN A 78 8.74 12.82 0.96
C ASN A 78 8.89 14.25 1.50
N THR A 79 7.89 14.78 2.21
CA THR A 79 7.99 16.11 2.84
C THR A 79 9.01 16.18 3.97
N MET A 80 9.19 15.09 4.74
CA MET A 80 10.20 15.03 5.80
C MET A 80 11.62 14.89 5.24
N ILE A 81 11.80 14.19 4.12
CA ILE A 81 13.11 14.06 3.46
C ILE A 81 13.53 15.35 2.74
N LEU A 82 12.57 16.16 2.28
CA LEU A 82 12.84 17.44 1.60
C LEU A 82 13.11 18.62 2.57
N GLN A 83 13.01 18.40 3.88
CA GLN A 83 13.49 19.35 4.88
C GLN A 83 14.99 19.06 5.14
N GLU A 84 15.87 19.42 4.19
CA GLU A 84 17.25 19.69 4.57
C GLU A 84 17.26 20.79 5.64
N PRO A 85 18.17 20.77 6.62
CA PRO A 85 18.25 21.81 7.64
C PRO A 85 18.58 23.14 6.95
N THR A 86 17.54 23.90 6.62
CA THR A 86 17.67 25.29 6.20
C THR A 86 18.11 26.07 7.44
N ASP A 87 19.32 26.60 7.35
CA ASP A 87 19.89 27.70 8.14
C ASP A 87 20.50 27.34 9.51
N LEU A 88 21.75 26.86 9.46
CA LEU A 88 22.81 27.27 10.39
C LEU A 88 23.90 27.98 9.59
N ASN A 89 23.72 29.29 9.34
CA ASN A 89 24.79 30.23 9.00
C ASN A 89 24.41 31.64 9.45
#